data_AF-X0Y228-F1
#
_entry.id   AF-X0Y228-F1
#
_cell.length_a   1.000
_cell.length_b   1.000
_cell.length_c   1.000
_cell.angle_alpha   90.00
_cell.angle_beta   90.00
_cell.angle_gamma   90.00
#
_symmetry.space_group_name_H-M   'P 1'
#
loop_
_entity.id
_entity.type
_entity.pdbx_description
1 polymer ?
#
loop_
_entity_poly.entity_id
_entity_poly.type
_entity_poly.pdbx_seq_one_letter_code
_entity_poly.pdbx_strand_id
1 'polypeptide(L)'
;MDRVKPIITDQDLEKIFKTGVELGSFNKAIHILIKAGKINNYCVSVYEKKLNELSAYKDLRLLKKARRKNTGKLALMLRKKGIEYKRIGKILKVGSADAFYLVNKGKRNEYKTIGGVHKRIYTPAEQAKKSEKLVSDWNKYNIENRFPTDETIKAFEFLNLTP
;
A
#
# COMPACT_ATOMS: atom_id res chain seq x y z
N MET A 1 6.29 -38.78 12.38
CA MET A 1 7.46 -37.92 12.08
C MET A 1 7.12 -36.52 12.48
N ASP A 2 7.61 -36.08 13.64
CA ASP A 2 7.50 -34.67 14.04
C ASP A 2 8.18 -33.83 12.97
N ARG A 3 7.39 -32.99 12.28
CA ARG A 3 7.95 -31.98 11.37
C ARG A 3 8.61 -30.95 12.25
N VAL A 4 9.89 -31.16 12.58
CA VAL A 4 10.73 -30.13 13.18
C VAL A 4 10.59 -28.90 12.30
N LYS A 5 9.91 -27.87 12.80
CA LYS A 5 9.78 -26.60 12.08
C LYS A 5 11.21 -26.11 11.85
N PRO A 6 11.66 -25.93 10.59
CA PRO A 6 13.01 -25.47 10.36
C PRO A 6 13.18 -24.12 11.08
N ILE A 7 14.19 -24.04 11.93
CA ILE A 7 14.39 -22.86 12.78
C ILE A 7 15.02 -21.77 11.88
N ILE A 8 14.42 -20.58 11.87
CA ILE A 8 15.07 -19.39 11.30
C ILE A 8 16.26 -19.08 12.20
N THR A 9 17.46 -19.14 11.65
CA THR A 9 18.69 -18.86 12.38
C THR A 9 19.07 -17.40 12.26
N ASP A 10 19.82 -16.88 13.23
CA ASP A 10 20.39 -15.53 13.15
C ASP A 10 21.32 -15.38 11.93
N GLN A 11 21.99 -16.47 11.52
CA GLN A 11 22.80 -16.52 10.30
C GLN A 11 21.98 -16.33 9.02
N ASP A 12 20.76 -16.88 8.96
CA ASP A 12 19.85 -16.64 7.83
C ASP A 12 19.48 -15.17 7.75
N LEU A 13 19.14 -14.55 8.88
CA LEU A 13 18.78 -13.15 8.97
C LEU A 13 19.94 -12.23 8.56
N GLU A 14 21.16 -12.54 9.00
CA GLU A 14 22.36 -11.79 8.63
C GLU A 14 22.67 -11.89 7.13
N LYS A 15 22.57 -13.09 6.53
CA LYS A 15 22.74 -13.29 5.07
C LYS A 15 21.71 -12.50 4.28
N ILE A 16 20.43 -12.54 4.70
CA ILE A 16 19.36 -11.77 4.07
C ILE A 16 19.63 -10.27 4.23
N PHE A 17 20.10 -9.84 5.40
CA PHE A 17 20.38 -8.45 5.67
C PHE A 17 21.47 -7.92 4.74
N LYS A 18 22.63 -8.57 4.70
CA LYS A 18 23.76 -8.19 3.86
C LYS A 18 23.37 -8.14 2.38
N THR A 19 22.78 -9.24 1.89
CA THR A 19 22.32 -9.36 0.49
C THR A 19 21.24 -8.32 0.17
N GLY A 20 20.34 -8.04 1.09
CA GLY A 20 19.25 -7.09 0.89
C GLY A 20 19.67 -5.62 0.94
N VAL A 21 20.76 -5.30 1.64
CA VAL A 21 21.42 -4.00 1.56
C VAL A 21 22.05 -3.82 0.18
N GLU A 22 22.83 -4.81 -0.28
CA GLU A 22 23.47 -4.80 -1.61
C GLU A 22 22.44 -4.66 -2.75
N LEU A 23 21.36 -5.44 -2.70
CA LEU A 23 20.30 -5.41 -3.72
C LEU A 23 19.31 -4.24 -3.55
N GLY A 24 19.38 -3.50 -2.45
CA GLY A 24 18.38 -2.50 -2.08
C GLY A 24 16.97 -3.05 -1.80
N SER A 25 16.79 -4.37 -1.76
CA SER A 25 15.50 -5.04 -1.55
C SER A 25 15.67 -6.37 -0.80
N PHE A 26 15.08 -6.45 0.39
CA PHE A 26 15.13 -7.65 1.22
C PHE A 26 14.26 -8.78 0.67
N ASN A 27 13.11 -8.49 0.06
CA ASN A 27 12.26 -9.52 -0.55
C ASN A 27 12.99 -10.19 -1.72
N LYS A 28 13.72 -9.40 -2.53
CA LYS A 28 14.59 -9.95 -3.57
C LYS A 28 15.71 -10.81 -2.96
N ALA A 29 16.34 -10.35 -1.88
CA ALA A 29 17.37 -11.12 -1.18
C ALA A 29 16.83 -12.45 -0.65
N ILE A 30 15.67 -12.46 0.02
CA ILE A 30 15.01 -13.67 0.52
C ILE A 30 14.76 -14.64 -0.65
N HIS A 31 14.15 -14.17 -1.74
CA HIS A 31 13.88 -15.03 -2.90
C HIS A 31 15.15 -15.60 -3.54
N ILE A 32 16.21 -14.79 -3.68
CA ILE A 32 17.49 -15.24 -4.25
C ILE A 32 18.14 -16.28 -3.35
N LEU A 33 18.16 -16.03 -2.04
CA LEU A 33 18.79 -16.94 -1.07
C LEU A 33 18.02 -18.26 -0.94
N ILE A 34 16.69 -18.24 -0.99
CA ILE A 34 15.85 -19.45 -1.04
C ILE A 34 16.14 -20.24 -2.33
N LYS A 35 16.15 -19.59 -3.49
CA LYS A 35 16.43 -20.25 -4.77
C LYS A 35 17.83 -20.86 -4.82
N ALA A 36 18.79 -20.20 -4.17
CA ALA A 36 20.16 -20.68 -4.05
C ALA A 36 20.35 -21.76 -2.95
N GLY A 37 19.29 -22.15 -2.23
CA GLY A 37 19.37 -23.10 -1.11
C GLY A 37 20.22 -22.60 0.06
N LYS A 38 20.48 -21.28 0.15
CA LYS A 38 21.36 -20.68 1.18
C LYS A 38 20.66 -20.40 2.50
N ILE A 39 19.33 -20.34 2.48
CA ILE A 39 18.44 -20.20 3.63
C ILE A 39 17.23 -21.12 3.43
N ASN A 40 16.52 -21.43 4.51
CA ASN A 40 15.36 -22.31 4.45
C ASN A 40 14.22 -21.73 3.59
N ASN A 41 13.43 -22.61 2.96
CA ASN A 41 12.30 -22.24 2.11
C ASN A 41 11.05 -21.86 2.94
N TYR A 42 11.21 -20.89 3.83
CA TYR A 42 10.11 -20.31 4.62
C TYR A 42 9.35 -19.23 3.83
N CYS A 43 8.14 -18.92 4.29
CA CYS A 43 7.38 -17.81 3.73
C CYS A 43 8.13 -16.48 3.93
N VAL A 44 8.24 -15.69 2.87
CA VAL A 44 8.89 -14.36 2.86
C VAL A 44 8.41 -13.48 4.01
N SER A 45 7.12 -13.55 4.36
CA SER A 45 6.53 -12.77 5.44
C SER A 45 7.09 -13.09 6.82
N VAL A 46 7.57 -14.32 7.06
CA VAL A 46 8.16 -14.74 8.34
C VAL A 46 9.57 -14.15 8.48
N TYR A 47 10.37 -14.21 7.41
CA TYR A 47 11.68 -13.55 7.36
C TYR A 47 11.52 -12.03 7.49
N GLU A 48 10.56 -11.42 6.80
CA GLU A 48 10.26 -9.99 6.96
C GLU A 48 9.90 -9.63 8.40
N LYS A 49 9.07 -10.44 9.07
CA LYS A 49 8.69 -10.20 10.47
C LYS A 49 9.92 -10.23 11.37
N LYS A 50 10.78 -11.25 11.24
CA LYS A 50 11.99 -11.40 12.04
C LYS A 50 13.02 -10.30 11.78
N LEU A 51 13.21 -9.93 10.51
CA LEU A 51 14.06 -8.80 10.16
C LEU A 51 13.56 -7.47 10.74
N ASN A 52 12.23 -7.26 10.82
CA ASN A 52 11.66 -6.06 11.43
C ASN A 52 11.91 -5.96 12.95
N GLU A 53 12.27 -7.05 13.62
CA GLU A 53 12.65 -7.06 15.05
C GLU A 53 14.11 -6.57 15.24
N LEU A 54 14.93 -6.52 14.18
CA LEU A 54 16.33 -6.06 14.24
C LEU A 54 16.42 -4.52 14.14
N SER A 55 17.20 -3.91 15.04
CA SER A 55 17.40 -2.45 15.10
C SER A 55 17.95 -1.86 13.79
N ALA A 56 18.97 -2.49 13.19
CA ALA A 56 19.56 -2.07 11.92
C ALA A 56 18.56 -2.03 10.75
N TYR A 57 17.50 -2.87 10.82
CA TYR A 57 16.44 -2.91 9.81
C TYR A 57 15.46 -1.75 9.96
N LYS A 58 15.20 -1.33 11.21
CA LYS A 58 14.38 -0.15 11.53
C LYS A 58 15.01 1.11 10.94
N ASP A 59 16.32 1.28 11.07
CA ASP A 59 17.04 2.45 10.56
C ASP A 59 17.06 2.49 9.03
N LEU A 60 17.35 1.36 8.37
CA LEU A 60 17.30 1.28 6.91
C LEU A 60 15.88 1.55 6.36
N ARG A 61 14.84 1.10 7.09
CA ARG A 61 13.44 1.38 6.74
C ARG A 61 13.09 2.86 6.89
N LEU A 62 13.56 3.51 7.95
CA LEU A 62 13.40 4.96 8.15
C LEU A 62 14.10 5.73 7.03
N LEU A 63 15.31 5.33 6.66
CA LEU A 63 16.08 5.92 5.56
C LEU A 63 15.38 5.75 4.20
N LYS A 64 14.86 4.55 3.90
CA LYS A 64 14.04 4.30 2.69
C LYS A 64 12.71 5.07 2.71
N LYS A 65 12.10 5.28 3.88
CA LYS A 65 10.88 6.10 4.04
C LYS A 65 11.18 7.57 3.77
N ALA A 66 12.27 8.09 4.32
CA ALA A 66 12.74 9.46 4.10
C ALA A 66 13.07 9.70 2.61
N ARG A 67 13.83 8.78 1.98
CA ARG A 67 14.16 8.84 0.55
C ARG A 67 12.89 8.89 -0.31
N ARG A 68 11.92 7.99 -0.07
CA ARG A 68 10.63 8.00 -0.79
C ARG A 68 9.84 9.29 -0.59
N LYS A 69 9.87 9.88 0.62
CA LYS A 69 9.22 11.18 0.89
C LYS A 69 9.86 12.30 0.08
N ASN A 70 11.18 12.34 0.00
CA ASN A 70 11.91 13.33 -0.79
C ASN A 70 11.69 13.14 -2.30
N THR A 71 11.76 11.90 -2.79
CA THR A 71 11.45 11.58 -4.20
C THR A 71 10.01 11.95 -4.55
N GLY A 72 9.05 11.73 -3.64
CA GLY A 72 7.65 12.16 -3.81
C GLY A 72 7.48 13.67 -3.91
N LYS A 73 8.18 14.45 -3.06
CA LYS A 73 8.18 15.92 -3.14
C LYS A 73 8.73 16.41 -4.49
N LEU A 74 9.83 15.82 -4.95
CA LEU A 74 10.44 16.15 -6.25
C LEU A 74 9.49 15.80 -7.40
N ALA A 75 8.87 14.61 -7.37
CA ALA A 75 7.89 14.19 -8.38
C ALA A 75 6.71 15.17 -8.46
N LEU A 76 6.19 15.60 -7.31
CA LEU A 76 5.10 16.58 -7.25
C LEU A 76 5.51 17.95 -7.81
N MET A 77 6.71 18.44 -7.49
CA MET A 77 7.23 19.71 -8.04
C MET A 77 7.39 19.64 -9.56
N LEU A 78 7.95 18.55 -10.09
CA LEU A 78 8.09 18.34 -11.53
C LEU A 78 6.71 18.29 -12.21
N ARG A 79 5.73 17.64 -11.58
CA ARG A 79 4.36 17.60 -12.10
C ARG A 79 3.71 18.99 -12.12
N LYS A 80 3.91 19.81 -11.07
CA LYS A 80 3.43 21.21 -11.02
C LYS A 80 4.04 22.08 -12.13
N LYS A 81 5.24 21.77 -12.59
CA LYS A 81 5.89 22.39 -13.76
C LYS A 81 5.41 21.82 -15.10
N GLY A 82 4.33 21.04 -15.12
CA GLY A 82 3.75 20.48 -16.35
C GLY A 82 4.45 19.24 -16.92
N ILE A 83 5.45 18.69 -16.23
CA ILE A 83 6.21 17.54 -16.75
C ILE A 83 5.37 16.26 -16.65
N GLU A 84 5.34 15.50 -17.74
CA GLU A 84 4.63 14.21 -17.82
C GLU A 84 5.25 13.11 -16.96
N TYR A 85 4.43 12.18 -16.46
CA TYR A 85 4.86 11.09 -15.58
C TYR A 85 5.98 10.21 -16.16
N LYS A 86 5.96 9.96 -17.49
CA LYS A 86 7.02 9.21 -18.17
C LYS A 86 8.37 9.91 -18.04
N ARG A 87 8.39 11.23 -18.19
CA ARG A 87 9.60 12.05 -18.11
C ARG A 87 10.03 12.27 -16.65
N ILE A 88 9.09 12.39 -15.71
CA ILE A 88 9.37 12.36 -14.27
C ILE A 88 10.04 11.05 -13.86
N GLY A 89 9.53 9.91 -14.33
CA GLY A 89 10.11 8.59 -14.08
C GLY A 89 11.57 8.51 -14.54
N LYS A 90 11.88 9.02 -15.74
CA LYS A 90 13.26 9.12 -16.24
C LYS A 90 14.14 10.00 -15.35
N ILE A 91 13.69 11.20 -14.99
CA ILE A 91 14.46 12.14 -14.14
C ILE A 91 14.76 11.54 -12.76
N LEU A 92 13.77 10.88 -12.16
CA LEU A 92 13.87 10.33 -10.81
C LEU A 92 14.40 8.88 -10.78
N LYS A 93 14.72 8.30 -11.94
CA LYS A 93 15.13 6.89 -12.10
C LYS A 93 14.14 5.91 -11.47
N VAL A 94 12.85 6.11 -11.72
CA VAL A 94 11.74 5.24 -11.27
C VAL A 94 10.81 4.90 -12.44
N GLY A 95 9.98 3.86 -12.31
CA GLY A 95 8.97 3.53 -13.31
C GLY A 95 7.94 4.66 -13.49
N SER A 96 7.29 4.75 -14.66
CA SER A 96 6.22 5.74 -14.91
C SER A 96 5.02 5.55 -13.97
N ALA A 97 4.67 4.29 -13.67
CA ALA A 97 3.64 3.95 -12.69
C ALA A 97 4.03 4.39 -11.26
N ASP A 98 5.31 4.22 -10.89
CA ASP A 98 5.82 4.68 -9.60
C ASP A 98 5.85 6.21 -9.52
N ALA A 99 6.20 6.90 -10.62
CA ALA A 99 6.14 8.35 -10.70
C ALA A 99 4.70 8.86 -10.53
N PHE A 100 3.72 8.23 -11.20
CA PHE A 100 2.30 8.51 -10.99
C PHE A 100 1.90 8.29 -9.53
N TYR A 101 2.30 7.16 -8.94
CA TYR A 101 1.99 6.85 -7.54
C TYR A 101 2.62 7.86 -6.58
N LEU A 102 3.88 8.25 -6.79
CA LEU A 102 4.60 9.22 -5.96
C LEU A 102 3.94 10.62 -5.99
N VAL A 103 3.48 11.07 -7.15
CA VAL A 103 2.74 12.34 -7.30
C VAL A 103 1.38 12.27 -6.60
N ASN A 104 0.66 11.15 -6.75
CA ASN A 104 -0.72 11.03 -6.30
C ASN A 104 -0.87 10.40 -4.90
N LYS A 105 0.23 10.04 -4.24
CA LYS A 105 0.22 9.45 -2.88
C LYS A 105 -0.43 10.37 -1.84
N GLY A 106 -0.36 11.69 -2.04
CA GLY A 106 -1.04 12.68 -1.20
C GLY A 106 -2.54 12.76 -1.45
N LYS A 107 -3.00 12.47 -2.68
CA LYS A 107 -4.43 12.53 -3.06
C LYS A 107 -5.23 11.32 -2.58
N ARG A 108 -4.57 10.16 -2.39
CA ARG A 108 -5.23 8.94 -1.87
C ARG A 108 -5.58 9.00 -0.37
N ASN A 109 -5.02 9.96 0.37
CA ASN A 109 -5.19 10.10 1.81
C ASN A 109 -5.57 11.54 2.19
N GLU A 110 -6.49 12.18 1.47
CA GLU A 110 -7.18 13.35 2.02
C GLU A 110 -8.15 12.88 3.11
N TYR A 111 -7.59 12.54 4.26
CA TYR A 111 -8.33 12.43 5.51
C TYR A 111 -8.49 13.84 6.04
N LYS A 112 -9.72 14.33 6.19
CA LYS A 112 -9.99 15.46 7.08
C LYS A 112 -10.32 14.91 8.46
N THR A 113 -9.72 15.50 9.47
CA THR A 113 -10.13 15.30 10.87
C THR A 113 -11.41 16.09 11.07
N ILE A 114 -12.55 15.42 11.19
CA ILE A 114 -13.82 16.03 11.58
C ILE A 114 -14.14 15.50 12.98
N GLY A 115 -14.08 16.36 13.99
CA GLY A 115 -14.39 15.98 15.38
C GLY A 115 -13.45 14.91 15.98
N GLY A 116 -12.17 14.91 15.62
CA GLY A 116 -11.18 13.94 16.14
C GLY A 116 -11.12 12.59 15.42
N VAL A 117 -12.01 12.34 14.44
CA VAL A 117 -12.02 11.09 13.66
C VAL A 117 -11.46 11.34 12.25
N HIS A 118 -10.47 10.53 11.85
CA HIS A 118 -9.94 10.53 10.48
C HIS A 118 -10.95 9.89 9.52
N LYS A 119 -11.71 10.70 8.78
CA LYS A 119 -12.63 10.22 7.75
C LYS A 119 -12.00 10.37 6.37
N ARG A 120 -12.04 9.29 5.57
CA ARG A 120 -11.61 9.31 4.16
C ARG A 120 -12.61 10.14 3.36
N ILE A 121 -12.13 11.14 2.63
CA ILE A 121 -12.95 11.87 1.66
C ILE A 121 -12.91 11.08 0.34
N TYR A 122 -14.07 10.66 -0.13
CA TYR A 122 -14.21 10.09 -1.46
C TYR A 122 -14.30 11.21 -2.49
N THR A 123 -13.59 11.08 -3.60
CA THR A 123 -13.87 11.94 -4.77
C THR A 123 -15.32 11.73 -5.23
N PRO A 124 -15.97 12.71 -5.90
CA PRO A 124 -17.35 12.54 -6.36
C PRO A 124 -17.57 11.27 -7.19
N ALA A 125 -16.60 10.89 -8.04
CA ALA A 125 -16.67 9.66 -8.82
C ALA A 125 -16.53 8.38 -7.98
N GLU A 126 -15.67 8.36 -6.96
CA GLU A 126 -15.56 7.23 -6.04
C GLU A 126 -16.78 7.12 -5.13
N GLN A 127 -17.36 8.26 -4.72
CA GLN A 127 -18.59 8.32 -3.94
C GLN A 127 -19.77 7.80 -4.77
N ALA A 128 -19.89 8.20 -6.05
CA ALA A 128 -20.92 7.70 -6.95
C ALA A 128 -20.86 6.17 -7.08
N LYS A 129 -19.67 5.62 -7.37
CA LYS A 129 -19.48 4.16 -7.49
C LYS A 129 -19.81 3.40 -6.19
N LYS A 130 -19.50 4.00 -5.03
CA LYS A 130 -19.86 3.42 -3.73
C LYS A 130 -21.37 3.45 -3.52
N SER A 131 -22.02 4.57 -3.82
CA SER A 131 -23.47 4.73 -3.70
C SER A 131 -24.21 3.79 -4.65
N GLU A 132 -23.76 3.64 -5.90
CA GLU A 132 -24.34 2.73 -6.90
C GLU A 132 -24.33 1.28 -6.40
N LYS A 133 -23.21 0.86 -5.79
CA LYS A 133 -23.11 -0.48 -5.22
C LYS A 133 -24.08 -0.68 -4.06
N LEU A 134 -24.18 0.28 -3.13
CA LEU A 134 -25.09 0.21 -1.99
C LEU A 134 -26.56 0.13 -2.43
N VAL A 135 -26.96 0.95 -3.40
CA VAL A 135 -28.32 0.92 -3.98
C VAL A 135 -28.56 -0.38 -4.74
N SER A 136 -27.60 -0.86 -5.52
CA SER A 136 -27.72 -2.14 -6.24
C SER A 136 -27.86 -3.33 -5.29
N ASP A 137 -27.05 -3.38 -4.23
CA ASP A 137 -27.11 -4.43 -3.21
C ASP A 137 -28.44 -4.34 -2.46
N TRP A 138 -28.91 -3.12 -2.17
CA TRP A 138 -30.23 -2.89 -1.57
C TRP A 138 -31.37 -3.44 -2.44
N ASN A 139 -31.45 -3.01 -3.70
CA ASN A 139 -32.51 -3.44 -4.62
C ASN A 139 -32.51 -4.95 -4.88
N LYS A 140 -31.34 -5.59 -4.81
CA LYS A 140 -31.19 -7.02 -5.06
C LYS A 140 -31.55 -7.89 -3.85
N TYR A 141 -31.23 -7.42 -2.65
CA TYR A 141 -31.31 -8.24 -1.43
C TYR A 141 -32.38 -7.76 -0.43
N ASN A 142 -33.04 -6.62 -0.67
CA ASN A 142 -34.20 -6.20 0.11
C ASN A 142 -35.46 -6.95 -0.36
N ILE A 143 -35.50 -8.24 -0.07
CA ILE A 143 -36.50 -9.16 -0.62
C ILE A 143 -37.89 -8.98 0.02
N GLU A 144 -38.05 -8.33 1.18
CA GLU A 144 -39.37 -7.95 1.72
C GLU A 144 -39.16 -7.12 2.99
N ASN A 145 -39.53 -5.83 2.94
CA ASN A 145 -39.70 -4.91 4.07
C ASN A 145 -38.55 -4.76 5.09
N ARG A 146 -37.30 -4.57 4.64
CA ARG A 146 -36.31 -3.86 5.48
C ARG A 146 -36.29 -2.39 5.13
N PHE A 147 -36.22 -1.53 6.15
CA PHE A 147 -36.00 -0.10 5.97
C PHE A 147 -34.54 0.17 5.59
N PRO A 148 -34.26 1.08 4.64
CA PRO A 148 -32.90 1.41 4.25
C PRO A 148 -32.14 1.98 5.44
N THR A 149 -30.87 1.59 5.56
CA THR A 149 -29.98 2.18 6.57
C THR A 149 -29.68 3.63 6.23
N ASP A 150 -29.26 4.46 7.20
CA ASP A 150 -28.82 5.83 6.96
C ASP A 150 -27.75 5.95 5.86
N GLU A 151 -26.87 4.95 5.72
CA GLU A 151 -25.87 4.91 4.64
C GLU A 151 -26.51 4.66 3.28
N THR A 152 -27.54 3.81 3.22
CA THR A 152 -28.31 3.53 2.02
C THR A 152 -29.14 4.76 1.62
N ILE A 153 -29.81 5.43 2.57
CA ILE A 153 -30.58 6.66 2.31
C ILE A 153 -29.67 7.75 1.73
N LYS A 154 -28.50 7.97 2.34
CA LYS A 154 -27.50 8.92 1.82
C LYS A 154 -26.96 8.52 0.44
N ALA A 155 -26.91 7.21 0.14
CA ALA A 155 -26.52 6.73 -1.19
C ALA A 155 -27.60 7.04 -2.24
N PHE A 156 -28.89 6.86 -1.90
CA PHE A 156 -30.03 7.26 -2.73
C PHE A 156 -30.05 8.77 -2.98
N GLU A 157 -29.94 9.59 -1.92
CA GLU A 157 -29.88 11.06 -2.01
C GLU A 157 -28.70 11.53 -2.87
N PHE A 158 -27.52 10.96 -2.68
CA PHE A 158 -26.33 11.32 -3.46
C PHE A 158 -26.51 11.03 -4.97
N LEU A 159 -27.27 9.99 -5.32
CA LEU A 159 -27.55 9.60 -6.70
C LEU A 159 -28.82 10.26 -7.27
N ASN A 160 -29.51 11.10 -6.49
CA ASN A 160 -30.84 11.64 -6.82
C ASN A 160 -31.87 10.56 -7.17
N LEU A 161 -31.88 9.46 -6.41
CA LEU A 161 -32.81 8.34 -6.57
C LEU A 161 -33.75 8.27 -5.36
N THR A 162 -34.98 7.80 -5.57
CA THR A 162 -35.91 7.49 -4.48
C THR A 162 -35.58 6.11 -3.88
N PRO A 163 -35.50 5.99 -2.54
CA PRO A 163 -35.23 4.73 -1.84
C PRO A 163 -36.22 3.60 -2.07
#